data_AF-A0A0N4W235-F1
#
_entry.id   AF-A0A0N4W235-F1
#
_cell.length_a   1.000
_cell.length_b   1.000
_cell.length_c   1.000
_cell.angle_alpha   90.00
_cell.angle_beta   90.00
_cell.angle_gamma   90.00
#
_symmetry.space_group_name_H-M   'P 1'
#
loop_
_entity.id
_entity.type
_entity.pdbx_description
1 polymer ?
#
loop_
_entity_poly.entity_id
_entity_poly.type
_entity_poly.pdbx_seq_one_letter_code
_entity_poly.pdbx_strand_id
1 'polypeptide(L)' 'LFWTVVYNVGVRYWKGPDHPVNRFRWRRMKKEGLLSDELLEKERVVLDYHKSRILDPPPGPCTHDLYNYNKSPL' A
#
# COMPACT_ATOMS: atom_id res chain seq x y z
N LEU A 1 19.32 0.24 18.22
CA LEU A 1 18.78 -0.97 18.86
C LEU A 1 17.64 -0.66 19.84
N PHE A 2 17.85 0.17 20.88
CA PHE A 2 16.80 0.55 21.85
C PHE A 2 15.53 1.14 21.20
N TRP A 3 15.68 2.11 20.29
CA TRP A 3 14.57 2.73 19.56
C TRP A 3 13.70 1.73 18.79
N THR A 4 14.34 0.72 18.18
CA THR A 4 13.66 -0.32 17.43
C THR A 4 12.78 -1.18 18.34
N VAL A 5 13.25 -1.49 19.54
CA VAL A 5 12.51 -2.27 20.54
C VAL A 5 11.32 -1.47 21.06
N VAL A 6 11.55 -0.22 21.46
CA VAL A 6 10.49 0.68 21.97
C VAL A 6 9.38 0.88 20.93
N TYR A 7 9.75 1.09 19.66
CA TYR A 7 8.79 1.24 18.58
C TYR A 7 7.95 -0.03 18.38
N ASN A 8 8.58 -1.21 18.34
CA ASN A 8 7.85 -2.47 18.15
C ASN A 8 6.91 -2.78 19.32
N VAL A 9 7.33 -2.53 20.56
CA VAL A 9 6.50 -2.74 21.76
C VAL A 9 5.36 -1.73 21.81
N GLY A 10 5.64 -0.44 21.55
CA GLY A 10 4.63 0.61 21.55
C GLY A 10 3.54 0.39 20.51
N VAL A 11 3.92 0.03 19.27
CA VAL A 11 2.96 -0.28 18.21
C VAL A 11 2.12 -1.50 18.57
N ARG A 12 2.71 -2.53 19.18
CA ARG A 12 1.97 -3.72 19.63
C ARG A 12 0.98 -3.41 20.76
N TYR A 13 1.33 -2.51 21.67
CA TYR A 13 0.45 -2.12 22.77
C TYR A 13 -0.71 -1.24 22.28
N TRP A 14 -0.48 -0.37 21.29
CA TRP A 14 -1.50 0.53 20.78
C TRP A 14 -2.46 -0.15 19.78
N LYS A 15 -1.93 -0.83 18.76
CA LYS A 15 -2.76 -1.45 17.71
C LYS A 15 -3.22 -2.88 18.02
N GLY A 16 -2.75 -3.43 19.14
CA GLY A 16 -3.10 -4.78 19.58
C GLY A 16 -2.16 -5.87 19.06
N PRO A 17 -2.27 -7.08 19.64
CA PRO A 17 -1.37 -8.20 19.36
C PRO A 17 -1.44 -8.72 17.92
N ASP A 18 -2.59 -8.53 17.26
CA ASP A 18 -2.86 -8.99 15.89
C ASP A 18 -2.33 -8.03 14.83
N HIS A 19 -1.86 -6.84 15.22
CA HIS A 19 -1.26 -5.95 14.25
C HIS A 19 0.12 -6.46 13.78
N PRO A 20 0.32 -6.67 12.46
CA PRO A 20 1.61 -7.04 11.91
C PRO A 20 2.62 -5.89 12.02
N VAL A 21 3.49 -5.95 13.02
CA VAL A 21 4.52 -4.94 13.33
C VAL A 21 5.68 -4.90 12.31
N ASN A 22 5.87 -5.97 11.54
CA ASN A 22 6.95 -6.11 10.56
C ASN A 22 6.45 -6.80 9.29
N ARG A 23 7.11 -6.52 8.16
CA ARG A 23 6.80 -7.04 6.83
C ARG A 23 6.85 -8.57 6.74
N PHE A 24 7.75 -9.23 7.48
CA PHE A 24 7.77 -10.69 7.56
C PHE A 24 6.51 -11.25 8.23
N ARG A 25 6.09 -10.64 9.35
CA ARG A 25 4.87 -11.03 10.07
C ARG A 25 3.62 -10.76 9.23
N TRP A 26 3.58 -9.63 8.53
CA TRP A 26 2.55 -9.31 7.53
C TRP A 26 2.40 -10.42 6.49
N ARG A 27 3.49 -10.82 5.84
CA ARG A 27 3.46 -11.87 4.81
C ARG A 27 2.98 -13.21 5.35
N ARG A 28 3.38 -13.59 6.56
CA ARG A 28 2.93 -14.82 7.21
C ARG A 28 1.44 -14.77 7.53
N MET A 29 0.98 -13.72 8.21
CA MET A 29 -0.42 -13.53 8.58
C MET A 29 -1.32 -13.46 7.34
N LYS A 30 -0.85 -12.84 6.25
CA LYS A 30 -1.56 -12.79 4.97
C LYS A 30 -1.68 -14.17 4.32
N LYS A 31 -0.64 -15.00 4.37
CA LYS A 31 -0.69 -16.39 3.88
C LYS A 31 -1.59 -17.29 4.75
N GLU A 32 -1.60 -17.03 6.05
CA GLU A 32 -2.40 -17.76 7.04
C GLU A 32 -3.88 -17.29 7.08
N GLY A 33 -4.25 -16.24 6.34
CA GLY A 33 -5.62 -15.72 6.31
C GLY A 33 -6.06 -15.00 7.59
N LEU A 34 -5.11 -14.64 8.46
CA LEU A 34 -5.35 -14.01 9.76
C LEU A 34 -5.44 -12.47 9.70
N LEU A 35 -5.30 -11.88 8.51
CA LEU A 35 -5.40 -10.44 8.32
C LEU A 35 -6.87 -10.02 8.23
N SER A 36 -7.23 -8.95 8.92
CA SER A 36 -8.57 -8.36 8.77
C SER A 36 -8.77 -7.81 7.36
N ASP A 37 -10.01 -7.87 6.87
CA ASP A 37 -10.39 -7.34 5.55
C ASP A 37 -10.03 -5.86 5.40
N GLU A 38 -10.19 -5.09 6.48
CA GLU A 38 -9.80 -3.67 6.55
C GLU A 38 -8.29 -3.45 6.25
N LEU A 39 -7.43 -4.36 6.74
CA LEU A 39 -5.98 -4.26 6.51
C LEU A 39 -5.62 -4.63 5.06
N LEU A 40 -6.31 -5.60 4.48
CA LEU A 40 -6.15 -5.97 3.07
C LEU A 40 -6.60 -4.84 2.14
N GLU A 41 -7.71 -4.17 2.48
CA GLU A 41 -8.19 -3.02 1.71
C GLU A 41 -7.21 -1.84 1.77
N LYS A 42 -6.65 -1.55 2.95
CA LYS A 42 -5.60 -0.53 3.10
C LYS A 42 -4.37 -0.85 2.27
N GLU A 43 -3.93 -2.11 2.23
CA GLU A 43 -2.82 -2.54 1.38
C GLU A 43 -3.13 -2.28 -0.11
N ARG A 44 -4.35 -2.64 -0.56
CA ARG A 44 -4.80 -2.39 -1.94
C ARG A 44 -4.76 -0.90 -2.28
N VAL A 45 -5.33 -0.04 -1.44
CA VAL A 45 -5.38 1.41 -1.68
C VAL A 45 -3.97 2.02 -1.73
N VAL A 46 -3.08 1.62 -0.82
CA VAL A 46 -1.70 2.12 -0.80
C VAL A 46 -0.94 1.67 -2.05
N LEU A 47 -1.12 0.42 -2.48
CA LEU A 47 -0.50 -0.08 -3.71
C LEU A 47 -1.02 0.65 -4.95
N ASP A 48 -2.32 0.91 -5.01
CA ASP A 48 -2.95 1.64 -6.12
C ASP A 48 -2.47 3.10 -6.18
N TYR A 49 -2.37 3.76 -5.02
CA TYR A 49 -1.79 5.10 -4.92
C TYR A 49 -0.32 5.12 -5.38
N HIS A 50 0.48 4.15 -4.94
CA HIS A 50 1.88 4.08 -5.34
C HIS A 50 2.02 3.82 -6.85
N LYS A 51 1.16 2.98 -7.43
CA LYS A 51 1.14 2.71 -8.86
C LYS A 51 0.80 3.97 -9.67
N SER A 52 -0.28 4.66 -9.31
CA SER A 52 -0.74 5.88 -9.99
C SER A 52 0.16 7.10 -9.84
N ARG A 53 1.05 7.12 -8.84
CA ARG A 53 1.98 8.25 -8.63
C ARG A 53 3.40 7.99 -9.13
N ILE A 54 3.88 6.76 -9.03
CA ILE A 54 5.30 6.44 -9.26
C ILE A 54 5.52 5.65 -10.55
N LEU A 55 4.61 4.73 -10.89
CA LEU A 55 4.76 3.88 -12.07
C LEU A 55 4.07 4.51 -13.29
N ASP A 56 2.87 5.04 -13.10
CA ASP A 56 2.08 5.68 -14.15
C ASP A 56 1.72 7.11 -13.69
N PRO A 57 2.71 8.03 -13.58
CA PRO A 57 2.42 9.40 -13.18
C PRO A 57 1.33 9.96 -14.12
N PRO A 58 0.35 10.71 -13.58
CA PRO A 58 -0.71 11.26 -14.40
C PRO A 58 -0.08 12.04 -15.55
N PRO A 59 -0.57 11.83 -16.79
CA PRO A 59 -0.02 12.54 -17.93
C PRO A 59 -0.03 14.03 -17.61
N GLY A 60 1.13 14.68 -17.72
CA GLY A 60 1.22 16.14 -17.73
C GLY A 60 0.28 16.71 -18.80
N PRO A 61 -0.05 18.02 -18.75
CA PRO A 61 -1.08 18.62 -19.61
C PRO A 61 -0.93 18.23 -21.09
N CYS A 62 0.30 18.14 -21.61
CA CYS A 62 0.58 17.78 -23.00
C CYS A 62 0.37 16.29 -23.36
N THR A 63 0.36 15.39 -22.39
CA THR A 63 0.23 13.93 -22.62
C THR A 63 -1.21 13.42 -22.53
N HIS A 64 -2.12 14.17 -21.89
CA HIS A 64 -3.54 13.85 -21.84
C HIS A 64 -4.18 14.02 -23.23
N ASP A 65 -3.78 15.07 -23.95
CA ASP A 65 -4.27 15.37 -25.30
C ASP A 65 -3.80 14.32 -26.32
N LEU A 66 -2.55 13.84 -26.19
CA LEU A 66 -1.99 12.78 -27.04
C LEU A 66 -2.65 11.41 -26.81
N TYR A 67 -3.02 11.08 -25.56
CA TYR A 67 -3.74 9.86 -25.24
C TYR A 67 -5.16 9.86 -25.84
N ASN A 68 -5.86 11.00 -25.76
CA ASN A 68 -7.19 11.14 -26.36
C ASN A 68 -7.15 11.19 -27.90
N TYR A 69 -6.14 11.81 -28.50
CA TYR A 69 -5.95 11.82 -29.96
C TYR A 69 -5.78 10.39 -30.52
N ASN A 70 -4.92 9.58 -29.90
CA ASN A 70 -4.67 8.19 -30.34
C ASN A 70 -5.82 7.22 -30.05
N LYS A 71 -6.79 7.61 -29.21
CA LYS A 71 -7.97 6.80 -28.83
C LYS A 71 -9.22 7.20 -29.60
N SER A 72 -9.15 8.25 -30.41
CA SER A 72 -10.24 8.67 -31.28
C SER A 72 -10.24 7.76 -32.52
N PRO A 73 -11.32 7.04 -32.83
CA PRO A 73 -11.40 6.33 -34.10
C PRO A 73 -11.37 7.38 -35.22
N LEU A 74 -10.59 7.12 -36.27
CA LEU A 74 -10.59 7.91 -37.50
C LEU A 74 -12.01 8.07 -38.05
#